data_AF-A0A0J1I9P0-F1
#
_entry.id   AF-A0A0J1I9P0-F1
#
_cell.length_a   1.000
_cell.length_b   1.000
_cell.length_c   1.000
_cell.angle_alpha   90.00
_cell.angle_beta   90.00
_cell.angle_gamma   90.00
#
_symmetry.space_group_name_H-M   'P 1'
#
loop_
_entity.id
_entity.type
_entity.pdbx_description
1 polymer ?
#
loop_
_entity_poly.entity_id
_entity_poly.type
_entity_poly.pdbx_seq_one_letter_code
_entity_poly.pdbx_strand_id
1 'polypeptide(L)'
;MQALQNLIRNLAIILLLATFLEMLLPNKSMRGYVRLVMGLFVISAILNPLADLLHVPLALNIPAWTSSSPQDLPVFAAEGQGNKLGRDAVLAQYRQILQHQIEALALGVKGVDRANVTIDFANDGGGLMEQPPLTKVSITLFTTTTDIRPIRPIVIDGSGPAQPHAPAPNPLAQEVKDRVSALMEIDPAKVDVQMAGEN
;
A
#
# COMPACT_ATOMS: atom_id res chain seq x y z
N MET A 1 28.77 0.09 20.64
CA MET A 1 28.99 -0.88 21.75
C MET A 1 27.81 -0.96 22.73
N GLN A 2 27.18 0.15 23.12
CA GLN A 2 26.07 0.14 24.10
C GLN A 2 24.83 -0.65 23.63
N ALA A 3 24.45 -0.56 22.35
CA ALA A 3 23.32 -1.31 21.78
C ALA A 3 23.51 -2.84 21.91
N LEU A 4 24.70 -3.33 21.57
CA LEU A 4 25.05 -4.75 21.70
C LEU A 4 25.05 -5.19 23.18
N GLN A 5 25.55 -4.34 24.08
CA GLN A 5 25.54 -4.62 25.52
C GLN A 5 24.10 -4.70 26.08
N ASN A 6 23.21 -3.81 25.64
CA ASN A 6 21.80 -3.84 26.04
C ASN A 6 21.07 -5.06 25.48
N LEU A 7 21.34 -5.44 24.22
CA LEU A 7 20.78 -6.63 23.60
C LEU A 7 21.20 -7.89 24.35
N ILE A 8 22.49 -8.06 24.64
CA ILE A 8 23.01 -9.22 25.37
C ILE A 8 22.43 -9.26 26.78
N ARG A 9 22.35 -8.11 27.48
CA ARG A 9 21.74 -8.02 28.81
C ARG A 9 20.28 -8.45 28.79
N ASN A 10 19.48 -7.94 27.85
CA ASN A 10 18.07 -8.27 27.74
C ASN A 10 17.87 -9.75 27.38
N LEU A 11 18.69 -10.28 26.46
CA LEU A 11 18.70 -11.69 26.09
C LEU A 11 18.99 -12.59 27.29
N ALA A 12 20.03 -12.26 28.06
CA ALA A 12 20.43 -13.02 29.24
C ALA A 12 19.30 -13.06 30.29
N ILE A 13 18.60 -11.94 30.50
CA ILE A 13 17.46 -11.87 31.43
C ILE A 13 16.31 -12.77 30.95
N ILE A 14 15.96 -12.72 29.66
CA ILE A 14 14.89 -13.56 29.09
C ILE A 14 15.23 -15.05 29.23
N LEU A 15 16.47 -15.44 28.90
CA LEU A 15 16.93 -16.82 29.01
C LEU A 15 16.97 -17.31 30.47
N LEU A 16 17.40 -16.45 31.40
CA LEU A 16 17.39 -16.76 32.83
C LEU A 16 15.96 -16.95 33.35
N LEU A 17 15.02 -16.09 32.93
CA LEU A 17 13.62 -16.23 33.29
C LEU A 17 13.00 -17.51 32.69
N ALA A 18 13.31 -17.81 31.43
CA ALA A 18 12.82 -19.01 30.74
C ALA A 18 13.29 -20.30 31.43
N THR A 19 14.57 -20.37 31.81
CA THR A 19 15.13 -21.51 32.54
C THR A 19 14.54 -21.66 33.95
N PHE A 20 14.28 -20.55 34.64
CA PHE A 20 13.58 -20.59 35.92
C PHE A 20 12.13 -21.09 35.79
N LEU A 21 11.40 -20.61 34.78
CA LEU A 21 10.04 -21.08 34.45
C LEU A 21 10.01 -22.57 34.08
N GLU A 22 11.04 -23.06 33.39
CA GLU A 22 11.20 -24.49 33.09
C GLU A 22 11.39 -25.32 34.37
N MET A 23 12.13 -24.81 35.35
CA MET A 23 12.32 -25.45 36.66
C MET A 23 11.09 -25.40 37.55
N LEU A 24 10.31 -24.31 37.48
CA LEU A 24 9.03 -24.19 38.18
C LEU A 24 7.99 -25.18 37.67
N LEU A 25 8.18 -25.78 36.48
CA LEU A 25 7.25 -26.75 35.93
C LEU A 25 7.42 -28.13 36.58
N PRO A 26 6.56 -28.51 37.56
CA PRO A 26 6.78 -29.70 38.37
C PRO A 26 6.21 -30.96 37.70
N ASN A 27 5.32 -30.79 36.71
CA ASN A 27 4.42 -31.85 36.25
C ASN A 27 4.91 -32.53 34.96
N LYS A 28 5.20 -33.83 35.05
CA LYS A 28 5.90 -34.63 34.02
C LYS A 28 5.10 -34.83 32.73
N SER A 29 3.76 -34.77 32.78
CA SER A 29 2.88 -34.98 31.62
C SER A 29 2.74 -33.74 30.71
N MET A 30 2.67 -32.54 31.30
CA MET A 30 2.53 -31.29 30.54
C MET A 30 3.88 -30.62 30.23
N ARG A 31 4.98 -31.10 30.83
CA ARG A 31 6.32 -30.51 30.67
C ARG A 31 6.76 -30.41 29.21
N GLY A 32 6.47 -31.41 28.38
CA GLY A 32 6.83 -31.39 26.95
C GLY A 32 6.13 -30.26 26.18
N TYR A 33 4.82 -30.11 26.39
CA TYR A 33 4.01 -29.08 25.72
C TYR A 33 4.40 -27.68 26.17
N VAL A 34 4.58 -27.47 27.48
CA VAL A 34 4.96 -26.15 27.98
C VAL A 34 6.38 -25.78 27.56
N ARG A 35 7.31 -26.75 27.53
CA ARG A 35 8.67 -26.51 27.02
C ARG A 35 8.68 -26.05 25.56
N LEU A 36 7.81 -26.63 24.73
CA LEU A 36 7.63 -26.22 23.34
C LEU A 36 7.12 -24.78 23.23
N VAL A 37 6.04 -24.46 23.97
CA VAL A 37 5.43 -23.12 23.95
C VAL A 37 6.40 -22.06 24.52
N MET A 38 7.09 -22.37 25.60
CA MET A 38 8.13 -21.51 26.19
C MET A 38 9.30 -21.29 25.23
N GLY A 39 9.78 -22.35 24.55
CA GLY A 39 10.81 -22.24 23.53
C GLY A 39 10.39 -21.35 22.37
N LEU A 40 9.15 -21.50 21.89
CA LEU A 40 8.58 -20.64 20.86
C LEU A 40 8.47 -19.18 21.30
N PHE A 41 8.05 -18.95 22.55
CA PHE A 41 7.97 -17.61 23.13
C PHE A 41 9.35 -16.93 23.22
N VAL A 42 10.37 -17.67 23.65
CA VAL A 42 11.76 -17.19 23.68
C VAL A 42 12.25 -16.87 22.27
N ILE A 43 12.03 -17.76 21.29
CA ILE A 43 12.41 -17.52 19.88
C ILE A 43 11.74 -16.24 19.36
N SER A 44 10.43 -16.06 19.63
CA SER A 44 9.68 -14.87 19.24
C SER A 44 10.25 -13.59 19.85
N ALA A 45 10.67 -13.61 21.12
CA ALA A 45 11.25 -12.45 21.78
C ALA A 45 12.63 -12.07 21.22
N ILE A 46 13.38 -13.05 20.70
CA ILE A 46 14.71 -12.85 20.10
C ILE A 46 14.63 -12.41 18.63
N LEU A 47 13.52 -12.70 17.96
CA LEU A 47 13.34 -12.40 16.54
C LEU A 47 13.52 -10.91 16.21
N ASN A 48 12.94 -10.03 17.04
CA ASN A 48 12.97 -8.59 16.85
C ASN A 48 14.40 -7.98 17.00
N PRO A 49 15.15 -8.23 18.09
CA PRO A 49 16.52 -7.74 18.18
C PRO A 49 17.46 -8.36 17.14
N LEU A 50 17.19 -9.61 16.69
CA LEU A 50 17.95 -10.23 15.61
C LEU A 50 17.69 -9.54 14.26
N ALA A 51 16.44 -9.17 13.99
CA ALA A 51 16.04 -8.38 12.82
C ALA A 51 16.78 -7.04 12.75
N ASP A 52 16.78 -6.31 13.86
CA ASP A 52 17.42 -5.01 14.01
C ASP A 52 18.93 -5.10 13.77
N LEU A 53 19.59 -6.14 14.32
CA LEU A 53 21.01 -6.38 14.11
C LEU A 53 21.36 -6.68 12.64
N LEU A 54 20.51 -7.45 11.95
CA LEU A 54 20.69 -7.81 10.55
C LEU A 54 20.26 -6.68 9.59
N HIS A 55 19.77 -5.55 10.11
CA HIS A 55 19.14 -4.47 9.34
C HIS A 55 18.08 -4.99 8.37
N VAL A 56 17.46 -6.12 8.70
CA VAL A 56 16.34 -6.63 7.93
C VAL A 56 15.13 -5.86 8.44
N PRO A 57 14.44 -5.08 7.59
CA PRO A 57 13.20 -4.47 7.99
C PRO A 57 12.18 -5.60 8.21
N LEU A 58 12.15 -6.16 9.42
CA LEU A 58 10.98 -6.87 9.95
C LEU A 58 9.92 -5.83 10.32
N ALA A 59 9.65 -4.90 9.40
CA ALA A 59 8.31 -4.42 9.21
C ALA A 59 7.51 -5.64 8.75
N LEU A 60 7.19 -6.51 9.71
CA LEU A 60 5.87 -7.11 9.74
C LEU A 60 4.95 -5.90 9.71
N ASN A 61 4.63 -5.43 8.50
CA ASN A 61 3.44 -4.66 8.24
C ASN A 61 2.34 -5.59 8.71
N ILE A 62 2.07 -5.57 10.01
CA ILE A 62 1.01 -6.34 10.59
C ILE A 62 -0.20 -5.76 9.86
N PRO A 63 -0.91 -6.55 9.03
CA PRO A 63 -2.01 -6.04 8.24
C PRO A 63 -2.91 -5.22 9.15
N ALA A 64 -3.43 -4.09 8.68
CA ALA A 64 -4.20 -3.13 9.48
C ALA A 64 -5.40 -3.75 10.23
N TRP A 65 -5.72 -5.03 9.98
CA TRP A 65 -6.70 -5.84 10.68
C TRP A 65 -6.23 -6.43 12.03
N THR A 66 -4.94 -6.31 12.35
CA THR A 66 -4.33 -6.85 13.58
C THR A 66 -4.02 -5.76 14.62
N SER A 67 -3.92 -4.51 14.18
CA SER A 67 -3.81 -3.31 15.02
C SER A 67 -5.17 -2.78 15.46
N SER A 68 -6.22 -3.61 15.44
CA SER A 68 -7.44 -3.35 16.19
C SER A 68 -7.17 -3.60 17.68
N SER A 69 -6.41 -2.71 18.31
CA SER A 69 -6.51 -2.49 19.75
C SER A 69 -7.91 -1.90 19.98
N PRO A 70 -8.81 -2.57 20.73
CA PRO A 70 -10.15 -2.04 20.98
C PRO A 70 -10.16 -0.69 21.71
N GLN A 71 -9.01 -0.29 22.28
CA GLN A 71 -8.85 0.95 23.04
C GLN A 71 -8.46 2.18 22.20
N ASP A 72 -7.97 2.01 20.97
CA ASP A 72 -7.66 3.13 20.06
C ASP A 72 -8.79 3.41 19.06
N LEU A 73 -9.88 2.64 19.12
CA LEU A 73 -11.16 3.07 18.57
C LEU A 73 -11.75 4.06 19.56
N PRO A 74 -11.74 5.37 19.26
CA PRO A 74 -12.54 6.26 20.07
C PRO A 74 -13.98 5.81 19.88
N VAL A 75 -14.58 5.33 20.98
CA VAL A 75 -16.00 5.06 21.08
C VAL A 75 -16.70 6.41 20.99
N PHE A 76 -16.78 6.96 19.78
CA PHE A 76 -17.65 8.08 19.46
C PHE A 76 -19.01 7.50 19.12
N ALA A 77 -19.68 7.03 20.17
CA ALA A 77 -21.12 6.83 20.20
C ALA A 77 -21.80 8.22 20.11
N ALA A 78 -21.80 8.78 18.91
CA ALA A 78 -22.65 9.90 18.52
C ALA A 78 -23.24 9.53 17.16
N GLU A 79 -24.42 8.91 17.21
CA GLU A 79 -25.17 8.39 16.08
C GLU A 79 -25.21 9.42 14.92
N GLY A 80 -24.46 9.13 13.86
CA GLY A 80 -24.61 9.76 12.54
C GLY A 80 -23.46 10.64 12.05
N GLN A 81 -22.62 11.22 12.92
CA GLN A 81 -21.60 12.21 12.50
C GLN A 81 -20.15 11.78 12.72
N GLY A 82 -19.84 11.06 13.81
CA GLY A 82 -18.50 10.51 14.06
C GLY A 82 -18.08 9.45 13.04
N ASN A 83 -19.04 8.65 12.56
CA ASN A 83 -18.79 7.63 11.53
C ASN A 83 -18.36 8.23 10.19
N LYS A 84 -18.84 9.43 9.82
CA LYS A 84 -18.49 10.04 8.53
C LYS A 84 -17.06 10.57 8.54
N LEU A 85 -16.69 11.28 9.61
CA LEU A 85 -15.35 11.84 9.73
C LEU A 85 -14.27 10.75 9.83
N GLY A 86 -14.55 9.65 10.55
CA GLY A 86 -13.67 8.49 10.60
C GLY A 86 -13.56 7.77 9.25
N ARG A 87 -14.67 7.60 8.54
CA ARG A 87 -14.67 7.03 7.17
C ARG A 87 -13.86 7.88 6.21
N ASP A 88 -14.07 9.19 6.20
CA ASP A 88 -13.37 10.10 5.28
C ASP A 88 -11.85 10.03 5.48
N ALA A 89 -11.39 9.95 6.73
CA ALA A 89 -9.97 9.77 7.04
C ALA A 89 -9.42 8.42 6.57
N VAL A 90 -10.15 7.32 6.81
CA VAL A 90 -9.76 5.96 6.37
C VAL A 90 -9.74 5.89 4.83
N LEU A 91 -10.73 6.47 4.16
CA LEU A 91 -10.83 6.54 2.71
C LEU A 91 -9.69 7.37 2.11
N ALA A 92 -9.31 8.49 2.73
CA ALA A 92 -8.18 9.29 2.30
C ALA A 92 -6.86 8.52 2.39
N GLN A 93 -6.65 7.78 3.48
CA GLN A 93 -5.47 6.95 3.64
C GLN A 93 -5.44 5.77 2.65
N TYR A 94 -6.59 5.12 2.44
CA TYR A 94 -6.73 4.05 1.45
C TYR A 94 -6.46 4.56 0.02
N ARG A 95 -6.95 5.76 -0.33
CA ARG A 95 -6.65 6.43 -1.59
C ARG A 95 -5.16 6.58 -1.79
N GLN A 96 -4.45 7.11 -0.79
CA GLN A 96 -3.01 7.36 -0.86
C GLN A 96 -2.23 6.06 -1.08
N ILE A 97 -2.60 4.98 -0.40
CA ILE A 97 -1.97 3.65 -0.55
C ILE A 97 -2.14 3.12 -1.98
N LEU A 98 -3.34 3.24 -2.56
CA LEU A 98 -3.57 2.81 -3.94
C LEU A 98 -2.86 3.71 -4.96
N GLN A 99 -2.82 5.03 -4.72
CA GLN A 99 -2.09 5.97 -5.58
C GLN A 99 -0.61 5.61 -5.68
N HIS A 100 0.06 5.37 -4.55
CA HIS A 100 1.47 4.98 -4.56
C HIS A 100 1.74 3.64 -5.23
N GLN A 101 0.85 2.66 -5.05
CA GLN A 101 0.98 1.37 -5.73
C GLN A 101 0.88 1.53 -7.25
N ILE A 102 -0.13 2.25 -7.72
CA ILE A 102 -0.35 2.47 -9.16
C ILE A 102 0.78 3.33 -9.75
N GLU A 103 1.26 4.34 -9.02
CA GLU A 103 2.41 5.16 -9.42
C GLU A 103 3.67 4.29 -9.59
N ALA A 104 3.97 3.41 -8.64
CA ALA A 104 5.11 2.51 -8.72
C ALA A 104 5.00 1.54 -9.91
N LEU A 105 3.80 1.07 -10.23
CA LEU A 105 3.54 0.23 -11.40
C LEU A 105 3.75 0.99 -12.72
N ALA A 106 3.31 2.25 -12.79
CA ALA A 106 3.46 3.11 -13.96
C ALA A 106 4.94 3.48 -14.19
N LEU A 107 5.68 3.84 -13.14
CA LEU A 107 7.13 4.10 -13.18
C LEU A 107 7.95 2.87 -13.58
N GLY A 108 7.41 1.67 -13.39
CA GLY A 108 8.02 0.43 -13.85
C GLY A 108 8.04 0.26 -15.38
N VAL A 109 7.32 1.09 -16.14
CA VAL A 109 7.30 1.08 -17.61
C VAL A 109 8.40 1.99 -18.14
N LYS A 110 9.19 1.49 -19.09
CA LYS A 110 10.32 2.23 -19.66
C LYS A 110 9.82 3.49 -20.38
N GLY A 111 10.34 4.65 -20.00
CA GLY A 111 9.99 5.94 -20.61
C GLY A 111 9.00 6.78 -19.80
N VAL A 112 8.53 6.30 -18.64
CA VAL A 112 7.74 7.09 -17.69
C VAL A 112 8.66 7.66 -16.61
N ASP A 113 8.76 9.00 -16.53
CA ASP A 113 9.59 9.67 -15.51
C ASP A 113 8.80 10.06 -14.26
N ARG A 114 7.50 10.34 -14.42
CA ARG A 114 6.58 10.62 -13.32
C ARG A 114 5.17 10.20 -13.73
N ALA A 115 4.40 9.69 -12.77
CA ALA A 115 2.99 9.38 -12.96
C ALA A 115 2.17 10.04 -11.84
N ASN A 116 1.19 10.87 -12.19
CA ASN A 116 0.23 11.38 -11.22
C ASN A 116 -1.04 10.55 -11.31
N VAL A 117 -1.51 10.02 -10.17
CA VAL A 117 -2.65 9.10 -10.13
C VAL A 117 -3.76 9.73 -9.31
N THR A 118 -4.96 9.82 -9.89
CA THR A 118 -6.19 10.26 -9.20
C THR A 118 -7.19 9.12 -9.19
N ILE A 119 -7.77 8.85 -8.01
CA ILE A 119 -8.66 7.72 -7.78
C ILE A 119 -9.99 8.21 -7.21
N ASP A 120 -11.06 7.91 -7.95
CA ASP A 120 -12.44 8.22 -7.59
C ASP A 120 -13.16 6.95 -7.13
N PHE A 121 -13.65 7.00 -5.89
CA PHE A 121 -14.48 5.96 -5.29
C PHE A 121 -15.95 6.31 -5.46
N ALA A 122 -16.81 5.31 -5.58
CA ALA A 122 -18.25 5.52 -5.45
C ALA A 122 -18.54 6.01 -4.02
N ASN A 123 -19.49 6.94 -3.91
CA ASN A 123 -19.95 7.45 -2.62
C ASN A 123 -21.20 6.65 -2.18
N ASP A 124 -21.13 5.33 -2.27
CA ASP A 124 -22.16 4.44 -1.76
C ASP A 124 -21.95 4.23 -0.27
N GLY A 125 -23.01 4.39 0.52
CA GLY A 125 -22.99 4.43 1.98
C GLY A 125 -22.69 3.08 2.66
N GLY A 126 -21.74 2.30 2.15
CA GLY A 126 -21.32 1.00 2.69
C GLY A 126 -20.83 1.07 4.13
N GLY A 127 -20.66 -0.08 4.79
CA GLY A 127 -20.15 -0.19 6.15
C GLY A 127 -18.74 0.41 6.33
N LEU A 128 -18.34 0.75 7.56
CA LEU A 128 -16.98 1.21 7.89
C LEU A 128 -15.87 0.24 7.45
N MET A 129 -16.23 -1.04 7.25
CA MET A 129 -15.32 -2.11 6.86
C MET A 129 -15.53 -2.60 5.42
N GLU A 130 -16.44 -1.99 4.66
CA GLU A 130 -16.65 -2.35 3.26
C GLU A 130 -15.70 -1.54 2.37
N GLN A 131 -15.02 -2.23 1.45
CA GLN A 131 -14.16 -1.59 0.48
C GLN A 131 -15.05 -0.89 -0.56
N PRO A 132 -14.95 0.45 -0.72
CA PRO A 132 -15.79 1.16 -1.66
C PRO A 132 -15.44 0.74 -3.09
N PRO A 133 -16.44 0.54 -3.98
CA PRO A 133 -16.18 0.22 -5.36
C PRO A 133 -15.45 1.38 -6.05
N LEU A 134 -14.36 1.04 -6.76
CA LEU A 134 -13.64 1.98 -7.61
C LEU A 134 -14.51 2.37 -8.80
N THR A 135 -14.69 3.68 -8.99
CA THR A 135 -15.44 4.26 -10.11
C THR A 135 -14.52 4.56 -11.27
N LYS A 136 -13.43 5.31 -11.02
CA LYS A 136 -12.49 5.71 -12.05
C LYS A 136 -11.07 5.85 -11.49
N VAL A 137 -10.08 5.39 -12.25
CA VAL A 137 -8.67 5.62 -12.02
C VAL A 137 -8.14 6.43 -13.20
N SER A 138 -7.67 7.64 -12.93
CA SER A 138 -7.08 8.52 -13.95
C SER A 138 -5.58 8.66 -13.70
N ILE A 139 -4.77 8.32 -14.69
CA ILE A 139 -3.31 8.35 -14.62
C ILE A 139 -2.79 9.36 -15.63
N THR A 140 -2.05 10.36 -15.16
CA THR A 140 -1.37 11.33 -16.03
C THR A 140 0.14 11.06 -16.02
N LEU A 141 0.68 10.68 -17.17
CA LEU A 141 2.09 10.34 -17.34
C LEU A 141 2.90 11.54 -17.79
N PHE A 142 4.06 11.77 -17.18
CA PHE A 142 5.04 12.77 -17.60
C PHE A 142 6.28 12.05 -18.12
N THR A 143 6.72 12.48 -19.30
CA THR A 143 7.92 11.95 -19.96
C THR A 143 8.84 13.12 -20.28
N THR A 144 10.12 13.02 -19.93
CA THR A 144 11.14 13.98 -20.32
C THR A 144 11.61 13.63 -21.72
N THR A 145 10.87 14.07 -22.73
CA THR A 145 11.38 14.02 -24.10
C THR A 145 12.32 15.21 -24.30
N THR A 146 13.62 14.97 -24.24
CA THR A 146 14.62 15.84 -24.87
C THR A 146 14.53 15.65 -26.39
N ASP A 147 13.42 16.06 -27.01
CA ASP A 147 13.31 16.09 -28.46
C ASP A 147 12.24 17.08 -28.93
N ILE A 148 12.64 17.86 -29.93
CA ILE A 148 11.96 19.06 -30.44
C ILE A 148 10.59 18.68 -31.00
N ARG A 149 9.54 19.39 -30.58
CA ARG A 149 8.20 19.25 -31.17
C ARG A 149 8.23 19.71 -32.65
N PRO A 150 7.94 18.86 -33.64
CA PRO A 150 7.67 19.34 -34.98
C PRO A 150 6.28 20.00 -34.99
N ILE A 151 6.29 21.29 -35.32
CA ILE A 151 5.12 22.12 -35.61
C ILE A 151 4.32 21.47 -36.76
N ARG A 152 3.03 21.19 -36.56
CA ARG A 152 2.15 20.72 -37.65
C ARG A 152 2.02 21.83 -38.70
N PRO A 153 2.31 21.59 -39.99
CA PRO A 153 1.99 22.56 -41.02
C PRO A 153 0.47 22.72 -41.13
N ILE A 154 0.03 23.96 -41.17
CA ILE A 154 -1.38 24.32 -41.33
C ILE A 154 -1.72 24.08 -42.81
N VAL A 155 -2.49 23.02 -43.09
CA VAL A 155 -3.12 22.84 -44.41
C VAL A 155 -4.41 23.64 -44.40
N ILE A 156 -4.40 24.79 -45.07
CA ILE A 156 -5.62 25.50 -45.44
C ILE A 156 -6.18 24.76 -46.65
N ASP A 157 -7.10 23.82 -46.44
CA ASP A 157 -8.01 23.37 -47.49
C ASP A 157 -9.44 23.45 -46.97
N GLY A 158 -10.27 24.22 -47.67
CA GLY A 158 -11.61 24.58 -47.26
C GLY A 158 -12.58 23.48 -47.62
N SER A 159 -13.10 22.74 -46.64
CA SER A 159 -14.33 21.94 -46.74
C SER A 159 -14.74 21.34 -45.39
N GLY A 160 -15.78 21.93 -44.75
CA GLY A 160 -16.63 21.27 -43.75
C GLY A 160 -16.10 21.16 -42.30
N PRO A 161 -16.97 21.21 -41.28
CA PRO A 161 -16.55 21.13 -39.88
C PRO A 161 -16.02 19.73 -39.57
N ALA A 162 -14.72 19.64 -39.30
CA ALA A 162 -14.06 18.42 -38.86
C ALA A 162 -14.65 17.96 -37.52
N GLN A 163 -15.22 16.75 -37.52
CA GLN A 163 -15.58 16.05 -36.29
C GLN A 163 -14.32 15.82 -35.45
N PRO A 164 -14.37 16.01 -34.11
CA PRO A 164 -13.24 15.77 -33.22
C PRO A 164 -12.91 14.27 -33.24
N HIS A 165 -11.91 13.90 -34.03
CA HIS A 165 -11.33 12.56 -33.98
C HIS A 165 -10.51 12.48 -32.69
N ALA A 166 -10.88 11.54 -31.81
CA ALA A 166 -10.13 11.22 -30.61
C ALA A 166 -8.64 10.97 -30.98
N PRO A 167 -7.68 11.50 -30.21
CA PRO A 167 -6.26 11.29 -30.48
C PRO A 167 -5.95 9.78 -30.52
N ALA A 168 -5.12 9.36 -31.48
CA ALA A 168 -4.67 7.98 -31.57
C ALA A 168 -4.01 7.56 -30.24
N PRO A 169 -4.34 6.38 -29.67
CA PRO A 169 -3.85 5.99 -28.36
C PRO A 169 -2.32 5.91 -28.38
N ASN A 170 -1.67 6.63 -27.45
CA ASN A 170 -0.23 6.55 -27.28
C ASN A 170 0.13 5.13 -26.82
N PRO A 171 1.06 4.42 -27.49
CA PRO A 171 1.45 3.06 -27.13
C PRO A 171 1.95 2.96 -25.68
N LEU A 172 2.60 4.00 -25.15
CA LEU A 172 3.05 4.06 -23.76
C LEU A 172 1.87 4.11 -22.77
N ALA A 173 0.83 4.89 -23.08
CA ALA A 173 -0.36 4.99 -22.25
C ALA A 173 -1.12 3.65 -22.21
N GLN A 174 -1.11 2.93 -23.33
CA GLN A 174 -1.76 1.62 -23.46
C GLN A 174 -1.00 0.54 -22.67
N GLU A 175 0.34 0.53 -22.73
CA GLU A 175 1.16 -0.38 -21.93
C GLU A 175 0.98 -0.17 -20.43
N VAL A 176 0.95 1.09 -19.97
CA VAL A 176 0.69 1.41 -18.56
C VAL A 176 -0.72 0.96 -18.16
N LYS A 177 -1.72 1.21 -19.02
CA LYS A 177 -3.10 0.78 -18.76
C LYS A 177 -3.21 -0.73 -18.58
N ASP A 178 -2.65 -1.51 -19.51
CA ASP A 178 -2.71 -2.97 -19.46
C ASP A 178 -2.01 -3.53 -18.22
N ARG A 179 -0.84 -2.98 -17.88
CA ARG A 179 -0.08 -3.41 -16.71
C ARG A 179 -0.78 -3.09 -15.39
N VAL A 180 -1.33 -1.87 -15.27
CA VAL A 180 -2.07 -1.47 -14.06
C VAL A 180 -3.34 -2.30 -13.92
N SER A 181 -4.11 -2.51 -14.99
CA SER A 181 -5.30 -3.36 -14.96
C SER A 181 -4.99 -4.80 -14.58
N ALA A 182 -3.91 -5.38 -15.11
CA ALA A 182 -3.52 -6.75 -14.82
C ALA A 182 -3.02 -6.94 -13.37
N LEU A 183 -2.19 -6.04 -12.86
CA LEU A 183 -1.59 -6.19 -11.53
C LEU A 183 -2.50 -5.74 -10.39
N MET A 184 -3.37 -4.76 -10.64
CA MET A 184 -4.33 -4.26 -9.63
C MET A 184 -5.68 -4.96 -9.70
N GLU A 185 -5.88 -5.89 -10.65
CA GLU A 185 -7.17 -6.56 -10.93
C GLU A 185 -8.32 -5.56 -11.15
N ILE A 186 -8.03 -4.40 -11.75
CA ILE A 186 -9.01 -3.35 -12.02
C ILE A 186 -9.49 -3.48 -13.46
N ASP A 187 -10.81 -3.45 -13.65
CA ASP A 187 -11.45 -3.41 -14.96
C ASP A 187 -10.82 -2.32 -15.85
N PRO A 188 -10.27 -2.67 -17.04
CA PRO A 188 -9.64 -1.71 -17.95
C PRO A 188 -10.61 -0.62 -18.43
N ALA A 189 -11.92 -0.82 -18.37
CA ALA A 189 -12.91 0.22 -18.67
C ALA A 189 -12.87 1.38 -17.66
N LYS A 190 -12.39 1.14 -16.44
CA LYS A 190 -12.31 2.13 -15.35
C LYS A 190 -10.95 2.83 -15.28
N VAL A 191 -9.97 2.39 -16.06
CA VAL A 191 -8.61 2.94 -16.09
C VAL A 191 -8.44 3.83 -17.32
N ASP A 192 -8.20 5.11 -17.07
CA ASP A 192 -7.96 6.15 -18.07
C ASP A 192 -6.52 6.64 -17.92
N VAL A 193 -5.74 6.59 -19.00
CA VAL A 193 -4.31 6.92 -18.98
C VAL A 193 -4.05 7.96 -20.06
N GLN A 194 -3.51 9.11 -19.66
CA GLN A 194 -3.27 10.26 -20.53
C GLN A 194 -1.83 10.77 -20.36
N MET A 195 -1.31 11.40 -21.40
CA MET A 195 0.01 12.03 -21.39
C MET A 195 -0.11 13.49 -20.96
N ALA A 196 0.84 13.98 -20.16
CA ALA A 196 0.92 15.37 -19.78
C ALA A 196 1.24 16.24 -21.01
N GLY A 197 0.24 16.99 -21.51
CA GLY A 197 0.38 17.91 -22.64
C GLY A 197 -0.68 17.80 -23.74
N GLU A 198 -1.62 16.86 -23.64
CA GLU A 198 -2.86 16.86 -24.43
C GLU A 198 -3.96 17.58 -23.64
N ASN A 199 -4.17 18.86 -23.94
CA ASN A 199 -5.38 19.60 -23.57
C ASN A 199 -5.71 20.59 -24.69
#